data_AF-A0A6M0BMK5-F1
#
_entry.id   AF-A0A6M0BMK5-F1
#
_cell.length_a   1.000
_cell.length_b   1.000
_cell.length_c   1.000
_cell.angle_alpha   90.00
_cell.angle_beta   90.00
_cell.angle_gamma   90.00
#
_symmetry.space_group_name_H-M   'P 1'
#
loop_
_entity.id
_entity.type
_entity.pdbx_description
1 polymer ?
#
loop_
_entity_poly.entity_id
_entity_poly.type
_entity_poly.pdbx_seq_one_letter_code
_entity_poly.pdbx_strand_id
1 'polypeptide(L)'
;MDKQTIDSIQNLRYQAASLLVYQSVLSEGVGLAFLKLLEAMVNSDVDEIRCLKAYGDWFQGLASQNESWQNYLFRQILRADNSFTRQVQSSELETLPPALVEAARHDLQAL
;
A
#
# COMPACT_ATOMS: atom_id res chain seq x y z
N MET A 1 -23.22 -0.18 -2.68
CA MET A 1 -22.48 0.63 -1.67
C MET A 1 -22.99 2.07 -1.70
N ASP A 2 -22.90 2.81 -0.59
CA ASP A 2 -23.18 4.26 -0.64
C ASP A 2 -22.03 5.03 -1.31
N LYS A 3 -22.31 6.27 -1.71
CA LYS A 3 -21.34 7.12 -2.43
C LYS A 3 -20.08 7.40 -1.60
N GLN A 4 -20.23 7.62 -0.30
CA GLN A 4 -19.10 7.92 0.59
C GLN A 4 -18.10 6.75 0.67
N THR A 5 -18.61 5.52 0.67
CA THR A 5 -17.79 4.30 0.67
C THR A 5 -17.03 4.16 -0.65
N ILE A 6 -17.70 4.40 -1.78
CA ILE A 6 -17.07 4.37 -3.11
C ILE A 6 -15.95 5.41 -3.21
N ASP A 7 -16.21 6.65 -2.78
CA ASP A 7 -15.23 7.74 -2.81
C ASP A 7 -14.01 7.41 -1.93
N SER A 8 -14.23 6.77 -0.77
CA SER A 8 -13.16 6.33 0.13
C SER A 8 -12.28 5.25 -0.52
N ILE A 9 -12.88 4.26 -1.16
CA ILE A 9 -12.14 3.19 -1.86
C ILE A 9 -11.37 3.76 -3.05
N GLN A 10 -11.97 4.67 -3.82
CA GLN A 10 -11.26 5.36 -4.90
C GLN A 10 -10.07 6.16 -4.38
N ASN A 11 -10.23 6.86 -3.26
CA ASN A 11 -9.13 7.60 -2.62
C ASN A 11 -7.97 6.65 -2.26
N LEU A 12 -8.24 5.52 -1.61
CA LEU A 12 -7.22 4.52 -1.28
C LEU A 12 -6.50 4.00 -2.53
N ARG A 13 -7.22 3.79 -3.64
CA ARG A 13 -6.61 3.38 -4.92
C ARG A 13 -5.70 4.47 -5.48
N TYR A 14 -6.12 5.74 -5.41
CA TYR A 14 -5.30 6.86 -5.85
C TYR A 14 -4.04 7.02 -5.00
N GLN A 15 -4.17 6.92 -3.68
CA GLN A 15 -3.04 6.97 -2.74
C GLN A 15 -2.04 5.84 -3.00
N ALA A 16 -2.52 4.61 -3.19
CA ALA A 16 -1.66 3.49 -3.52
C ALA A 16 -0.96 3.65 -4.87
N ALA A 17 -1.64 4.21 -5.87
CA ALA A 17 -1.08 4.45 -7.20
C ALA A 17 -0.13 5.66 -7.25
N SER A 18 -0.24 6.60 -6.31
CA SER A 18 0.59 7.81 -6.24
C SER A 18 1.91 7.60 -5.50
N LEU A 19 2.15 6.43 -4.91
CA LEU A 19 3.42 6.11 -4.24
C LEU A 19 4.59 6.18 -5.22
N LEU A 20 5.65 6.89 -4.83
CA LEU A 20 6.85 7.14 -5.64
C LEU A 20 8.04 6.27 -5.20
N VAL A 21 8.37 6.32 -3.91
CA VAL A 21 9.53 5.71 -3.27
C VAL A 21 9.17 4.37 -2.62
N TYR A 22 7.99 4.27 -2.01
CA TYR A 22 7.51 3.09 -1.30
C TYR A 22 6.48 2.28 -2.10
N GLN A 23 6.39 2.46 -3.43
CA GLN A 23 5.50 1.66 -4.28
C GLN A 23 5.70 0.14 -4.10
N SER A 24 6.94 -0.29 -3.83
CA SER A 24 7.27 -1.69 -3.60
C SER A 24 6.53 -2.32 -2.40
N VAL A 25 6.17 -1.53 -1.39
CA VAL A 25 5.42 -1.98 -0.18
C VAL A 25 4.11 -2.67 -0.54
N LEU A 26 3.47 -2.23 -1.63
CA LEU A 26 2.18 -2.75 -2.10
C LEU A 26 2.29 -3.63 -3.37
N SER A 27 3.49 -3.79 -3.92
CA SER A 27 3.68 -4.42 -5.23
C SER A 27 3.62 -5.96 -5.21
N GLU A 28 3.73 -6.58 -4.04
CA GLU A 28 3.80 -8.03 -3.87
C GLU A 28 3.08 -8.53 -2.61
N GLY A 29 2.93 -9.85 -2.52
CA GLY A 29 2.37 -10.54 -1.35
C GLY A 29 1.00 -10.01 -0.94
N VAL A 30 0.84 -9.73 0.36
CA VAL A 30 -0.41 -9.21 0.94
C VAL A 30 -0.71 -7.80 0.44
N GLY A 31 0.32 -7.00 0.13
CA GLY A 31 0.16 -5.67 -0.46
C GLY A 31 -0.53 -5.74 -1.82
N LEU A 32 -0.08 -6.66 -2.68
CA LEU A 32 -0.72 -6.87 -3.98
C LEU A 32 -2.16 -7.42 -3.83
N ALA A 33 -2.39 -8.31 -2.86
CA ALA A 33 -3.74 -8.80 -2.57
C ALA A 33 -4.68 -7.66 -2.12
N PHE A 34 -4.17 -6.70 -1.35
CA PHE A 34 -4.91 -5.50 -0.96
C PHE A 34 -5.28 -4.64 -2.18
N LEU A 35 -4.35 -4.41 -3.11
CA LEU A 35 -4.64 -3.66 -4.34
C LEU A 35 -5.73 -4.33 -5.18
N LYS A 36 -5.67 -5.66 -5.31
CA LYS A 36 -6.71 -6.44 -6.00
C LYS A 36 -8.07 -6.36 -5.31
N LEU A 37 -8.09 -6.33 -3.97
CA LEU A 37 -9.31 -6.12 -3.21
C LEU A 37 -9.93 -4.75 -3.50
N LEU A 38 -9.14 -3.68 -3.45
CA LEU A 38 -9.63 -2.34 -3.77
C LEU A 38 -10.20 -2.24 -5.19
N GLU A 39 -9.54 -2.89 -6.17
CA GLU A 39 -10.04 -2.96 -7.55
C GLU A 39 -11.36 -3.75 -7.65
N ALA A 40 -11.47 -4.88 -6.95
CA ALA A 40 -12.66 -5.71 -6.96
C ALA A 40 -13.85 -5.02 -6.27
N MET A 41 -13.61 -4.24 -5.21
CA MET A 41 -14.66 -3.48 -4.52
C MET A 41 -15.29 -2.41 -5.41
N VAL A 42 -14.51 -1.72 -6.26
CA VAL A 42 -15.05 -0.73 -7.21
C VAL A 42 -15.90 -1.38 -8.30
N ASN A 43 -15.61 -2.63 -8.66
CA ASN A 43 -16.36 -3.39 -9.66
C ASN A 43 -17.38 -4.36 -9.04
N SER A 44 -17.70 -4.22 -7.75
CA SER A 44 -18.50 -5.20 -7.00
C SER A 44 -19.94 -5.33 -7.51
N ASP A 45 -20.50 -4.27 -8.10
CA ASP A 45 -21.82 -4.28 -8.74
C ASP A 45 -21.86 -5.18 -10.00
N VAL A 46 -20.68 -5.56 -10.53
CA VAL A 46 -20.53 -6.43 -11.72
C VAL A 46 -20.21 -7.87 -11.33
N ASP A 47 -19.42 -8.09 -10.28
CA ASP A 47 -18.97 -9.42 -9.84
C ASP A 47 -18.70 -9.45 -8.33
N GLU A 48 -19.76 -9.67 -7.55
CA GLU A 48 -19.70 -9.75 -6.09
C GLU A 48 -18.82 -10.93 -5.61
N ILE A 49 -18.84 -12.05 -6.33
CA ILE A 49 -18.03 -13.23 -6.00
C ILE A 49 -16.54 -12.91 -6.11
N ARG A 50 -16.13 -12.13 -7.12
CA ARG A 50 -14.73 -11.68 -7.25
C ARG A 50 -14.30 -10.80 -6.08
N CYS A 51 -15.18 -9.92 -5.57
CA CYS A 51 -14.89 -9.13 -4.38
C CYS A 51 -14.66 -10.01 -3.15
N LEU A 52 -15.55 -10.98 -2.91
CA LEU A 52 -15.43 -11.93 -1.78
C LEU A 52 -14.16 -12.78 -1.86
N LYS A 53 -13.78 -13.24 -3.06
CA LYS A 53 -12.53 -13.98 -3.28
C LYS A 53 -11.31 -13.11 -3.01
N ALA A 54 -11.27 -11.89 -3.54
CA ALA A 54 -10.17 -10.97 -3.31
C ALA A 54 -10.01 -10.63 -1.82
N TYR A 55 -11.13 -10.51 -1.09
CA TYR A 55 -11.11 -10.33 0.37
C TYR A 55 -10.52 -11.56 1.07
N GLY A 56 -10.96 -12.75 0.69
CA GLY A 56 -10.44 -14.02 1.21
C GLY A 56 -8.93 -14.16 1.00
N ASP A 57 -8.44 -13.85 -0.20
CA ASP A 57 -7.01 -13.92 -0.54
C ASP A 57 -6.19 -12.95 0.32
N TRP A 58 -6.64 -11.70 0.47
CA TRP A 58 -5.97 -10.70 1.30
C TRP A 58 -5.96 -11.10 2.78
N PHE A 59 -7.11 -11.51 3.32
CA PHE A 59 -7.24 -11.93 4.71
C PHE A 59 -6.41 -13.18 5.00
N GLN A 60 -6.44 -14.18 4.13
CA GLN A 60 -5.65 -15.39 4.29
C GLN A 60 -4.15 -15.09 4.23
N GLY A 61 -3.72 -14.15 3.37
CA GLY A 61 -2.36 -13.66 3.33
C GLY A 61 -1.87 -13.10 4.67
N LEU A 62 -2.69 -12.29 5.33
CA LEU A 62 -2.43 -11.78 6.69
C LEU A 62 -2.42 -12.89 7.74
N ALA A 63 -3.45 -13.74 7.73
CA ALA A 63 -3.61 -14.83 8.70
C ALA A 63 -2.46 -15.84 8.62
N SER A 64 -1.95 -16.14 7.41
CA SER A 64 -0.81 -17.03 7.20
C SER A 64 0.49 -16.52 7.83
N GLN A 65 0.60 -15.21 8.01
CA GLN A 65 1.73 -14.55 8.65
C GLN A 65 1.46 -14.23 10.13
N ASN A 66 0.25 -14.53 10.63
CA ASN A 66 -0.22 -14.20 11.98
C ASN A 66 -0.10 -12.70 12.31
N GLU A 67 -0.52 -11.84 11.37
CA GLU A 67 -0.31 -10.40 11.46
C GLU A 67 -1.55 -9.58 11.14
N SER A 68 -1.64 -8.41 11.75
CA SER A 68 -2.56 -7.36 11.32
C SER A 68 -2.03 -6.66 10.07
N TRP A 69 -2.93 -6.00 9.33
CA TRP A 69 -2.58 -5.15 8.20
C TRP A 69 -1.54 -4.08 8.57
N GLN A 70 -1.70 -3.42 9.72
CA GLN A 70 -0.80 -2.37 10.19
C GLN A 70 0.61 -2.93 10.45
N ASN A 71 0.70 -4.10 11.09
CA ASN A 71 1.99 -4.74 11.36
C ASN A 71 2.68 -5.20 10.07
N TYR A 72 1.89 -5.69 9.10
CA TYR A 72 2.38 -6.01 7.74
C TYR A 72 2.98 -4.79 7.06
N LEU A 73 2.22 -3.68 6.96
CA LEU A 73 2.70 -2.44 6.34
C LEU A 73 3.97 -1.91 7.01
N PHE A 74 3.97 -1.84 8.34
CA PHE A 74 5.12 -1.35 9.09
C PHE A 74 6.39 -2.15 8.79
N ARG A 75 6.29 -3.47 8.75
CA ARG A 75 7.44 -4.33 8.40
C ARG A 75 7.89 -4.13 6.97
N GLN A 76 6.97 -3.99 6.02
CA GLN A 76 7.32 -3.78 4.63
C GLN A 76 7.99 -2.41 4.41
N ILE A 77 7.53 -1.37 5.10
CA ILE A 77 8.19 -0.06 5.10
C ILE A 77 9.63 -0.19 5.65
N LEU A 78 9.81 -0.87 6.78
CA LEU A 78 11.14 -1.06 7.38
C LEU A 78 12.10 -1.88 6.52
N ARG A 79 11.58 -2.80 5.70
CA ARG A 79 12.37 -3.67 4.83
C ARG A 79 12.51 -3.15 3.40
N ALA A 80 11.82 -2.06 3.05
CA ALA A 80 11.82 -1.55 1.69
C ALA A 80 13.24 -1.15 1.28
N ASP A 81 13.74 -1.75 0.21
CA ASP A 81 15.00 -1.36 -0.43
C ASP A 81 14.68 -0.40 -1.60
N ASN A 82 14.85 0.89 -1.36
CA ASN A 82 14.58 1.94 -2.33
C ASN A 82 15.65 3.04 -2.26
N SER A 83 15.59 4.01 -3.18
CA SER A 83 16.59 5.07 -3.27
C SER A 83 16.71 5.90 -1.99
N PHE A 84 15.62 6.10 -1.25
CA PHE A 84 15.62 6.83 0.03
C PHE A 84 16.25 6.00 1.14
N THR A 85 15.80 4.75 1.33
CA THR A 85 16.29 3.89 2.41
C THR A 85 17.77 3.54 2.26
N ARG A 86 18.28 3.45 1.02
CA ARG A 86 19.73 3.30 0.78
C ARG A 86 20.54 4.55 1.11
N GLN A 87 20.05 5.74 0.76
CA GLN A 87 20.81 6.99 0.98
C GLN A 87 20.85 7.41 2.45
N VAL A 88 19.74 7.23 3.18
CA VAL A 88 19.67 7.60 4.60
C VAL A 88 20.55 6.71 5.50
N GLN A 89 21.02 5.57 4.99
CA GLN A 89 21.97 4.70 5.70
C GLN A 89 23.40 5.26 5.70
N SER A 90 23.77 6.06 4.69
CA SER A 90 25.14 6.58 4.52
C SER A 90 25.26 8.09 4.67
N SER A 91 24.14 8.81 4.65
CA SER A 91 24.10 10.27 4.59
C SER A 91 23.07 10.82 5.57
N GLU A 92 23.35 11.98 6.17
CA GLU A 92 22.39 12.68 7.03
C GLU A 92 21.19 13.16 6.21
N LEU A 93 19.98 13.14 6.81
CA LEU A 93 18.73 13.44 6.12
C LEU A 93 18.76 14.81 5.41
N GLU A 94 19.41 15.80 6.03
CA GLU A 94 19.59 17.18 5.57
C GLU A 94 20.45 17.30 4.31
N THR A 95 21.24 16.27 4.01
CA THR A 95 22.13 16.22 2.85
C THR A 95 21.53 15.50 1.64
N LEU A 96 20.40 14.81 1.83
CA LEU A 96 19.71 14.12 0.76
C LEU A 96 19.04 15.12 -0.20
N PRO A 97 18.81 14.75 -1.48
CA PRO A 97 18.05 15.57 -2.39
C PRO A 97 16.66 15.91 -1.80
N PRO A 98 16.26 17.20 -1.68
CA PRO A 98 14.99 17.56 -1.06
C PRO A 98 13.81 16.84 -1.69
N ALA A 99 13.76 16.74 -3.02
CA ALA A 99 12.70 16.03 -3.73
C ALA A 99 12.54 14.54 -3.31
N LEU A 100 13.65 13.87 -2.94
CA LEU A 100 13.61 12.48 -2.47
C LEU A 100 13.02 12.38 -1.06
N VAL A 101 13.37 13.31 -0.17
CA VAL A 101 12.82 13.40 1.18
C VAL A 101 11.33 13.74 1.13
N GLU A 102 10.94 14.70 0.28
CA GLU A 102 9.55 15.08 0.06
C GLU A 102 8.72 13.90 -0.47
N ALA A 103 9.24 13.15 -1.44
CA ALA A 103 8.57 11.96 -1.99
C ALA A 103 8.42 10.85 -0.94
N ALA A 104 9.46 10.57 -0.15
CA ALA A 104 9.38 9.60 0.94
C ALA A 104 8.35 10.00 1.99
N ARG A 105 8.29 11.29 2.36
CA ARG A 105 7.28 11.79 3.32
C ARG A 105 5.87 11.70 2.75
N HIS A 106 5.66 12.10 1.50
CA HIS A 106 4.38 11.99 0.80
C HIS A 106 3.87 10.55 0.85
N ASP A 107 4.72 9.58 0.49
CA ASP A 107 4.35 8.17 0.47
C ASP A 107 4.00 7.64 1.86
N LEU A 108 4.78 7.99 2.89
CA LEU A 108 4.52 7.57 4.27
C LEU A 108 3.24 8.20 4.85
N GLN A 109 2.75 9.30 4.30
CA GLN A 109 1.45 9.89 4.65
C GLN A 109 0.28 9.22 3.91
N ALA A 110 0.56 8.58 2.78
CA ALA A 110 -0.43 7.90 1.95
C ALA A 110 -0.65 6.41 2.33
N LEU A 111 0.32 5.80 3.04
CA LEU A 111 0.28 4.43 3.58
C LEU A 111 -0.35 4.37 4.97
#